data_AF-A0A7S8IVA6-F1
#
_entry.id   AF-A0A7S8IVA6-F1
#
_cell.length_a   1.000
_cell.length_b   1.000
_cell.length_c   1.000
_cell.angle_alpha   90.00
_cell.angle_beta   90.00
_cell.angle_gamma   90.00
#
_symmetry.space_group_name_H-M   'P 1'
#
loop_
_entity.id
_entity.type
_entity.pdbx_description
1 polymer ?
#
loop_
_entity_poly.entity_id
_entity_poly.type
_entity_poly.pdbx_seq_one_letter_code
_entity_poly.pdbx_strand_id
1 'polypeptide(L)'
;MRTAAHEAAEPKYAHLERERRWLVDHESIDLEALKDPITIRDRYIEGTRLRLREMSCGDERVWKLTRKYECVDPLARPIVTAYIEDAEHRVLCDLPAIELIKTRFKLAHDGFDYSVDRFDGPLQGLWLSEIELEDGAELAALPNPSWSLADVSDDPRYQGYTLAQCGIPKD
;
A
#
# COMPACT_ATOMS: atom_id res chain seq x y z
N MET A 1 -18.07 -25.44 20.33
CA MET A 1 -18.36 -24.01 20.07
C MET A 1 -17.04 -23.26 20.19
N ARG A 2 -16.66 -22.42 19.23
CA ARG A 2 -15.45 -21.57 19.39
C ARG A 2 -15.73 -20.52 20.47
N THR A 3 -14.76 -20.25 21.33
CA THR A 3 -14.88 -19.26 22.40
C THR A 3 -14.55 -17.88 21.85
N ALA A 4 -15.04 -16.82 22.51
CA ALA A 4 -14.63 -15.45 22.17
C ALA A 4 -13.10 -15.27 22.23
N ALA A 5 -12.43 -15.96 23.15
CA ALA A 5 -10.98 -15.98 23.24
C ALA A 5 -10.30 -16.60 22.00
N HIS A 6 -10.86 -17.68 21.43
CA HIS A 6 -10.35 -18.26 20.18
C HIS A 6 -10.55 -17.34 18.97
N GLU A 7 -11.68 -16.64 18.90
CA GLU A 7 -11.94 -15.68 17.82
C GLU A 7 -11.09 -14.40 17.95
N ALA A 8 -10.63 -14.06 19.17
CA ALA A 8 -9.82 -12.87 19.45
C ALA A 8 -8.30 -13.13 19.42
N ALA A 9 -7.85 -14.38 19.46
CA ALA A 9 -6.44 -14.71 19.59
C ALA A 9 -5.62 -14.30 18.36
N GLU A 10 -6.11 -14.60 17.16
CA GLU A 10 -5.43 -14.29 15.90
C GLU A 10 -6.45 -14.03 14.79
N PRO A 11 -6.16 -13.11 13.85
CA PRO A 11 -7.04 -12.82 12.74
C PRO A 11 -7.01 -13.98 11.72
N LYS A 12 -7.83 -15.00 11.97
CA LYS A 12 -7.88 -16.27 11.21
C LYS A 12 -7.90 -16.13 9.68
N TYR A 13 -8.52 -15.07 9.16
CA TYR A 13 -8.67 -14.83 7.73
C TYR A 13 -7.67 -13.83 7.16
N ALA A 14 -6.68 -13.42 7.95
CA ALA A 14 -5.62 -12.56 7.46
C ALA A 14 -4.59 -13.38 6.69
N HIS A 15 -4.14 -12.82 5.57
CA HIS A 15 -2.95 -13.26 4.86
C HIS A 15 -1.76 -12.45 5.35
N LEU A 16 -0.57 -13.03 5.32
CA LEU A 16 0.66 -12.34 5.69
C LEU A 16 1.25 -11.69 4.44
N GLU A 17 1.19 -10.37 4.37
CA GLU A 17 1.81 -9.56 3.30
C GLU A 17 3.25 -9.27 3.70
N ARG A 18 4.22 -9.63 2.85
CA ARG A 18 5.62 -9.25 3.06
C ARG A 18 6.10 -8.29 2.01
N GLU A 19 6.39 -7.06 2.42
CA GLU A 19 6.73 -5.98 1.50
C GLU A 19 8.01 -5.25 1.91
N ARG A 20 8.77 -4.80 0.92
CA ARG A 20 9.80 -3.76 1.08
C ARG A 20 9.42 -2.53 0.28
N ARG A 21 9.82 -1.37 0.79
CA ARG A 21 9.46 -0.05 0.26
C ARG A 21 10.69 0.84 0.23
N TRP A 22 10.85 1.57 -0.87
CA TRP A 22 11.93 2.51 -1.06
C TRP A 22 11.39 3.88 -1.44
N LEU A 23 12.05 4.92 -0.93
CA LEU A 23 11.92 6.27 -1.44
C LEU A 23 12.61 6.35 -2.80
N VAL A 24 11.88 6.82 -3.82
CA VAL A 24 12.36 6.83 -5.21
C VAL A 24 12.98 8.18 -5.55
N ASP A 25 14.16 8.14 -6.15
CA ASP A 25 14.71 9.26 -6.91
C ASP A 25 14.10 9.26 -8.32
N HIS A 26 13.16 10.18 -8.53
CA HIS A 26 12.48 10.34 -9.80
C HIS A 26 13.40 10.76 -10.98
N GLU A 27 14.62 11.25 -10.72
CA GLU A 27 15.58 11.57 -11.79
C GLU A 27 16.35 10.33 -12.27
N SER A 28 16.42 9.28 -11.45
CA SER A 28 17.20 8.06 -11.72
C SER A 28 16.36 6.88 -12.22
N ILE A 29 15.03 6.97 -12.08
CA ILE A 29 14.12 5.91 -12.52
C ILE A 29 13.85 6.00 -14.03
N ASP A 30 13.82 4.84 -14.69
CA ASP A 30 13.44 4.77 -16.10
C ASP A 30 11.93 4.96 -16.27
N LEU A 31 11.53 6.20 -16.62
CA LEU A 31 10.14 6.56 -16.84
C LEU A 31 9.51 5.87 -18.05
N GLU A 32 10.30 5.47 -19.05
CA GLU A 32 9.80 4.78 -20.24
C GLU A 32 9.47 3.31 -19.94
N ALA A 33 10.14 2.72 -18.94
CA ALA A 33 9.88 1.37 -18.46
C ALA A 33 8.61 1.25 -17.60
N LEU A 34 8.05 2.36 -17.09
CA LEU A 34 6.82 2.35 -16.30
C LEU A 34 5.60 1.99 -17.18
N LYS A 35 4.87 0.93 -16.80
CA LYS A 35 3.70 0.40 -17.52
C LYS A 35 2.44 0.37 -16.66
N ASP A 36 1.32 0.11 -17.30
CA ASP A 36 0.02 -0.19 -16.68
C ASP A 36 -0.40 0.81 -15.58
N PRO A 37 -0.55 2.11 -15.89
CA PRO A 37 -0.91 3.09 -14.87
C PRO A 37 -2.30 2.82 -14.30
N ILE A 38 -2.38 2.69 -12.97
CA ILE A 38 -3.63 2.54 -12.23
C ILE A 38 -3.75 3.72 -11.27
N THR A 39 -4.85 4.46 -11.36
CA THR A 39 -5.17 5.47 -10.34
C THR A 39 -5.74 4.77 -9.12
N ILE A 40 -5.20 5.08 -7.95
CA ILE A 40 -5.63 4.53 -6.67
C ILE A 40 -6.06 5.69 -5.79
N ARG A 41 -7.32 5.63 -5.32
CA ARG A 41 -7.84 6.50 -4.27
C ARG A 41 -8.10 5.67 -3.03
N ASP A 42 -7.34 5.95 -1.99
CA ASP A 42 -7.51 5.35 -0.66
C ASP A 42 -8.24 6.32 0.25
N ARG A 43 -9.27 5.83 0.93
CA ARG A 43 -9.95 6.47 2.06
C ARG A 43 -9.64 5.67 3.32
N TYR A 44 -8.85 6.25 4.21
CA TYR A 44 -8.59 5.65 5.52
C TYR A 44 -9.65 6.12 6.51
N ILE A 45 -10.52 5.20 6.93
CA ILE A 45 -11.70 5.53 7.75
C ILE A 45 -11.22 5.94 9.15
N GLU A 46 -11.59 7.16 9.55
CA GLU A 46 -11.15 7.77 10.81
C GLU A 46 -11.58 6.94 12.02
N GLY A 47 -10.71 6.87 13.03
CA GLY A 47 -10.94 6.06 14.24
C GLY A 47 -10.88 4.55 14.01
N THR A 48 -10.47 4.09 12.82
CA THR A 48 -10.36 2.66 12.50
C THR A 48 -9.02 2.32 11.83
N ARG A 49 -8.78 1.04 11.58
CA ARG A 49 -7.69 0.54 10.72
C ARG A 49 -8.20 0.08 9.35
N LEU A 50 -9.39 0.52 8.96
CA LEU A 50 -10.02 0.16 7.70
C LEU A 50 -9.63 1.16 6.63
N ARG A 51 -9.33 0.63 5.44
CA ARG A 51 -9.07 1.40 4.23
C ARG A 51 -10.05 0.95 3.15
N LEU A 52 -10.81 1.91 2.65
CA LEU A 52 -11.61 1.74 1.45
C LEU A 52 -10.78 2.20 0.26
N ARG A 53 -10.60 1.35 -0.74
CA ARG A 53 -9.78 1.63 -1.93
C ARG A 53 -10.64 1.56 -3.18
N GLU A 54 -10.55 2.57 -4.02
CA GLU A 54 -10.95 2.54 -5.42
C GLU A 54 -9.69 2.47 -6.29
N MET A 55 -9.67 1.54 -7.25
CA MET A 55 -8.64 1.42 -8.28
C MET A 55 -9.31 1.62 -9.64
N SER A 56 -8.75 2.47 -10.49
CA SER A 56 -9.29 2.74 -11.83
C SER A 56 -8.22 2.76 -12.91
N CYS A 57 -8.56 2.17 -14.06
CA CYS A 57 -7.75 2.13 -15.27
C CYS A 57 -8.69 2.18 -16.49
N GLY A 58 -8.70 3.31 -17.21
CA GLY A 58 -9.71 3.55 -18.25
C GLY A 58 -11.13 3.52 -17.67
N ASP A 59 -12.00 2.70 -18.25
CA ASP A 59 -13.38 2.52 -17.78
C ASP A 59 -13.53 1.48 -16.67
N GLU A 60 -12.49 0.68 -16.40
CA GLU A 60 -12.51 -0.38 -15.39
C GLU A 60 -12.29 0.19 -13.99
N ARG A 61 -13.05 -0.33 -13.03
CA ARG A 61 -12.97 0.04 -11.61
C ARG A 61 -13.05 -1.18 -10.71
N VAL A 62 -12.27 -1.17 -9.64
CA VAL A 62 -12.25 -2.20 -8.60
C VAL A 62 -12.29 -1.53 -7.23
N TRP A 63 -13.15 -2.04 -6.34
CA TRP A 63 -13.28 -1.55 -4.98
C TRP A 63 -12.87 -2.59 -3.96
N LYS A 64 -12.17 -2.16 -2.91
CA LYS A 64 -11.67 -3.03 -1.85
C LYS A 64 -11.91 -2.41 -0.47
N LEU A 65 -12.31 -3.23 0.49
CA LEU A 65 -12.26 -2.91 1.91
C LEU A 65 -11.14 -3.73 2.57
N THR A 66 -10.15 -3.04 3.12
CA THR A 66 -8.94 -3.66 3.66
C THR A 66 -8.77 -3.31 5.14
N ARG A 67 -8.32 -4.28 5.95
CA ARG A 67 -7.80 -4.07 7.30
C ARG A 67 -6.37 -4.58 7.40
N LYS A 68 -5.43 -3.72 7.79
CA LYS A 68 -4.08 -4.12 8.19
C LYS A 68 -4.02 -4.24 9.72
N TYR A 69 -3.53 -5.36 10.24
CA TYR A 69 -3.36 -5.59 11.67
C TYR A 69 -2.06 -4.98 12.19
N GLU A 70 -1.97 -4.77 13.49
CA GLU A 70 -0.69 -4.46 14.14
C GLU A 70 0.12 -5.74 14.26
N CYS A 71 1.42 -5.62 14.04
CA CYS A 71 2.38 -6.69 14.16
C CYS A 71 3.72 -6.11 14.62
N VAL A 72 4.55 -6.97 15.20
CA VAL A 72 5.89 -6.59 15.65
C VAL A 72 6.83 -6.43 14.46
N ASP A 73 6.65 -7.26 13.43
CA ASP A 73 7.44 -7.23 12.20
C ASP A 73 6.79 -6.27 11.17
N PRO A 74 7.36 -5.07 10.93
CA PRO A 74 6.82 -4.13 9.96
C PRO A 74 6.93 -4.61 8.50
N LEU A 75 7.78 -5.61 8.22
CA LEU A 75 7.95 -6.22 6.91
C LEU A 75 6.99 -7.37 6.66
N ALA A 76 6.28 -7.86 7.68
CA ALA A 76 5.36 -8.99 7.55
C ALA A 76 4.05 -8.68 8.28
N ARG A 77 3.08 -8.10 7.57
CA ARG A 77 1.83 -7.59 8.16
C ARG A 77 0.65 -8.47 7.82
N PRO A 78 -0.12 -8.95 8.82
CA PRO A 78 -1.38 -9.60 8.54
C PRO A 78 -2.36 -8.59 7.95
N ILE A 79 -3.03 -8.98 6.87
CA ILE A 79 -4.00 -8.18 6.14
C ILE A 79 -5.21 -9.02 5.76
N VAL A 80 -6.40 -8.42 5.85
CA VAL A 80 -7.61 -8.98 5.22
C VAL A 80 -8.16 -7.96 4.24
N THR A 81 -8.51 -8.42 3.05
CA THR A 81 -9.10 -7.59 2.01
C THR A 81 -10.33 -8.29 1.44
N ALA A 82 -11.47 -7.59 1.44
CA ALA A 82 -12.65 -7.97 0.70
C ALA A 82 -12.73 -7.15 -0.59
N TYR A 83 -13.02 -7.81 -1.71
CA TYR A 83 -13.46 -7.14 -2.93
C TYR A 83 -14.96 -6.87 -2.77
N ILE A 84 -15.35 -5.61 -2.93
CA ILE A 84 -16.72 -5.15 -2.68
C ILE A 84 -17.29 -4.55 -3.96
N GLU A 85 -18.62 -4.44 -3.99
CA GLU A 85 -19.31 -3.81 -5.12
C GLU A 85 -19.32 -2.27 -4.99
N ASP A 86 -19.55 -1.57 -6.11
CA ASP A 86 -19.70 -0.12 -6.16
C ASP A 86 -20.77 0.41 -5.18
N ALA A 87 -21.89 -0.31 -5.06
CA ALA A 87 -22.97 0.06 -4.15
C ALA A 87 -22.52 0.02 -2.67
N GLU A 88 -21.77 -1.00 -2.27
CA GLU A 88 -21.21 -1.12 -0.92
C GLU A 88 -20.15 -0.05 -0.67
N HIS A 89 -19.27 0.18 -1.65
CA HIS A 89 -18.25 1.23 -1.59
C HIS A 89 -18.88 2.61 -1.36
N ARG A 90 -19.95 2.95 -2.10
CA ARG A 90 -20.65 4.24 -1.95
C ARG A 90 -21.23 4.43 -0.55
N VAL A 91 -21.84 3.41 0.03
CA VAL A 91 -22.35 3.48 1.41
C VAL A 91 -21.20 3.73 2.40
N LEU A 92 -20.07 3.06 2.22
CA LEU A 92 -18.91 3.21 3.11
C LEU A 92 -18.18 4.54 2.91
N CYS A 93 -18.29 5.18 1.75
CA CYS A 93 -17.72 6.51 1.48
C CYS A 93 -18.32 7.61 2.37
N ASP A 94 -19.53 7.43 2.89
CA ASP A 94 -20.16 8.41 3.80
C ASP A 94 -19.46 8.47 5.18
N LEU A 95 -18.61 7.50 5.49
CA LEU A 95 -17.82 7.52 6.72
C LEU A 95 -16.70 8.58 6.64
N PRO A 96 -16.40 9.26 7.77
CA PRO A 96 -15.29 10.21 7.82
C PRO A 96 -13.98 9.48 7.54
N ALA A 97 -13.18 10.04 6.64
CA ALA A 97 -11.95 9.42 6.18
C ALA A 97 -10.94 10.45 5.71
N ILE A 98 -9.66 10.10 5.83
CA ILE A 98 -8.55 10.86 5.26
C ILE A 98 -8.21 10.22 3.91
N GLU A 99 -8.11 11.05 2.87
CA GLU A 99 -7.86 10.57 1.51
C GLU A 99 -6.38 10.59 1.13
N LEU A 100 -5.98 9.63 0.31
CA LEU A 100 -4.69 9.58 -0.37
C LEU A 100 -4.91 9.17 -1.82
N ILE A 101 -4.30 9.89 -2.75
CA ILE A 101 -4.41 9.62 -4.19
C ILE A 101 -3.00 9.40 -4.75
N LYS A 102 -2.87 8.37 -5.58
CA LYS A 102 -1.63 8.05 -6.29
C LYS A 102 -1.91 7.39 -7.63
N THR A 103 -0.95 7.48 -8.54
CA THR A 103 -0.88 6.64 -9.72
C THR A 103 0.16 5.54 -9.48
N ARG A 104 -0.24 4.27 -9.53
CA ARG A 104 0.66 3.12 -9.45
C ARG A 104 1.01 2.63 -10.83
N PHE A 105 2.30 2.45 -11.09
CA PHE A 105 2.86 1.86 -12.29
C PHE A 105 3.49 0.51 -11.95
N LYS A 106 3.58 -0.38 -12.94
CA LYS A 106 4.44 -1.56 -12.88
C LYS A 106 5.80 -1.25 -13.47
N LEU A 107 6.84 -1.78 -12.85
CA LEU A 107 8.22 -1.72 -13.33
C LEU A 107 8.87 -3.09 -13.19
N ALA A 108 9.15 -3.75 -14.32
CA ALA A 108 9.93 -4.97 -14.33
C ALA A 108 11.43 -4.64 -14.29
N HIS A 109 12.17 -5.18 -13.33
CA HIS A 109 13.60 -4.93 -13.16
C HIS A 109 14.29 -6.12 -12.48
N ASP A 110 15.42 -6.57 -13.04
CA ASP A 110 16.23 -7.68 -12.51
C ASP A 110 15.44 -8.96 -12.19
N GLY A 111 14.41 -9.25 -12.99
CA GLY A 111 13.56 -10.45 -12.83
C GLY A 111 12.42 -10.30 -11.82
N PHE A 112 12.24 -9.12 -11.24
CA PHE A 112 11.19 -8.81 -10.28
C PHE A 112 10.24 -7.72 -10.80
N ASP A 113 8.98 -7.75 -10.34
CA ASP A 113 7.99 -6.73 -10.63
C ASP A 113 7.81 -5.79 -9.43
N TYR A 114 8.15 -4.52 -9.63
CA TYR A 114 7.97 -3.46 -8.66
C TYR A 114 6.67 -2.69 -8.93
N SER A 115 6.00 -2.28 -7.86
CA SER A 115 4.95 -1.27 -7.88
C SER A 115 5.57 0.09 -7.62
N VAL A 116 5.50 1.01 -8.58
CA VAL A 116 6.00 2.39 -8.41
C VAL A 116 4.80 3.33 -8.25
N ASP A 117 4.69 3.95 -7.09
CA ASP A 117 3.65 4.91 -6.75
C ASP A 117 4.15 6.34 -6.93
N ARG A 118 3.49 7.10 -7.81
CA ARG A 118 3.57 8.56 -7.84
C ARG A 118 2.39 9.14 -7.09
N PHE A 119 2.64 9.87 -6.00
CA PHE A 119 1.58 10.46 -5.19
C PHE A 119 1.13 11.81 -5.76
N ASP A 120 -0.17 12.10 -5.62
CA ASP A 120 -0.82 13.30 -6.13
C ASP A 120 -1.30 14.22 -4.98
N GLY A 121 -1.77 15.41 -5.34
CA GLY A 121 -2.36 16.36 -4.38
C GLY A 121 -1.36 16.83 -3.31
N PRO A 122 -1.70 16.81 -2.01
CA PRO A 122 -0.80 17.24 -0.93
C PRO A 122 0.52 16.46 -0.84
N LEU A 123 0.61 15.29 -1.47
CA LEU A 123 1.79 14.43 -1.51
C LEU A 123 2.54 14.52 -2.85
N GLN A 124 2.20 15.48 -3.71
CA GLN A 124 2.88 15.69 -4.98
C GLN A 124 4.40 15.85 -4.78
N GLY A 125 5.16 15.09 -5.57
CA GLY A 125 6.62 15.03 -5.48
C GLY A 125 7.14 13.82 -4.70
N LEU A 126 6.30 13.15 -3.91
CA LEU A 126 6.65 11.87 -3.30
C LEU A 126 6.47 10.74 -4.31
N TRP A 127 7.50 9.89 -4.42
CA TRP A 127 7.47 8.64 -5.16
C TRP A 127 7.97 7.52 -4.27
N LEU A 128 7.26 6.39 -4.28
CA LEU A 128 7.66 5.18 -3.56
C LEU A 128 7.67 3.99 -4.52
N SER A 129 8.64 3.11 -4.38
CA SER A 129 8.60 1.80 -5.03
C SER A 129 8.44 0.72 -3.99
N GLU A 130 7.62 -0.28 -4.27
CA GLU A 130 7.32 -1.40 -3.38
C GLU A 130 7.47 -2.71 -4.15
N ILE A 131 7.88 -3.76 -3.44
CA ILE A 131 7.79 -5.14 -3.91
C ILE A 131 7.20 -5.99 -2.79
N GLU A 132 6.34 -6.94 -3.16
CA GLU A 132 5.77 -7.94 -2.27
C GLU A 132 6.22 -9.33 -2.73
N LEU A 133 6.72 -10.16 -1.81
CA LEU A 133 7.14 -11.54 -2.08
C LEU A 133 6.63 -12.48 -1.00
N GLU A 134 6.39 -13.75 -1.34
CA GLU A 134 5.97 -14.75 -0.35
C GLU A 134 7.11 -15.14 0.60
N ASP A 135 8.32 -15.30 0.06
CA ASP A 135 9.53 -15.67 0.80
C ASP A 135 10.20 -14.42 1.40
N GLY A 136 10.16 -14.33 2.74
CA GLY A 136 10.80 -13.24 3.47
C GLY A 136 12.33 -13.25 3.39
N ALA A 137 12.96 -14.41 3.20
CA ALA A 137 14.41 -14.49 3.05
C ALA A 137 14.84 -13.97 1.68
N GLU A 138 14.09 -14.28 0.62
CA GLU A 138 14.31 -13.72 -0.71
C GLU A 138 14.11 -12.19 -0.70
N LEU A 139 13.01 -11.72 -0.10
CA LEU A 139 12.72 -10.29 0.04
C LEU A 139 13.83 -9.52 0.77
N ALA A 140 14.34 -10.09 1.87
CA ALA A 140 15.43 -9.50 2.66
C ALA A 140 16.77 -9.50 1.90
N ALA A 141 16.98 -10.45 1.00
CA ALA A 141 18.21 -10.56 0.22
C ALA A 141 18.26 -9.63 -1.01
N LEU A 142 17.13 -9.02 -1.41
CA LEU A 142 17.09 -8.11 -2.55
C LEU A 142 18.03 -6.91 -2.35
N PRO A 143 18.87 -6.56 -3.35
CA PRO A 143 19.62 -5.32 -3.30
C PRO A 143 18.66 -4.12 -3.37
N ASN A 144 19.10 -2.97 -2.87
CA ASN A 144 18.35 -1.74 -3.10
C ASN A 144 18.36 -1.42 -4.60
N PRO A 145 17.20 -1.12 -5.20
CA PRO A 145 17.16 -0.73 -6.61
C PRO A 145 18.00 0.52 -6.88
N SER A 146 18.51 0.65 -8.11
CA SER A 146 19.34 1.80 -8.50
C SER A 146 18.63 3.15 -8.37
N TRP A 147 17.30 3.14 -8.37
CA TRP A 147 16.47 4.35 -8.21
C TRP A 147 16.11 4.68 -6.75
N SER A 148 16.61 3.92 -5.79
CA SER A 148 16.30 4.13 -4.37
C SER A 148 17.19 5.20 -3.74
N LEU A 149 16.57 6.20 -3.09
CA LEU A 149 17.25 7.12 -2.17
C LEU A 149 17.46 6.50 -0.79
N ALA A 150 16.46 5.76 -0.32
CA ALA A 150 16.47 5.11 0.98
C ALA A 150 15.52 3.91 0.99
N ASP A 151 15.87 2.88 1.76
CA ASP A 151 14.91 1.87 2.21
C ASP A 151 14.10 2.46 3.37
N VAL A 152 12.78 2.52 3.19
CA VAL A 152 11.83 3.10 4.14
C VAL A 152 10.81 2.06 4.60
N SER A 153 11.12 0.77 4.48
CA SER A 153 10.21 -0.33 4.80
C SER A 153 9.78 -0.31 6.28
N ASP A 154 10.72 0.03 7.16
CA ASP A 154 10.52 0.08 8.61
C ASP A 154 10.11 1.46 9.13
N ASP A 155 10.08 2.48 8.27
CA ASP A 155 9.76 3.85 8.68
C ASP A 155 8.23 4.06 8.69
N PRO A 156 7.59 4.20 9.88
CA PRO A 156 6.16 4.37 9.98
C PRO A 156 5.64 5.66 9.33
N ARG A 157 6.51 6.65 9.08
CA ARG A 157 6.16 7.91 8.41
C ARG A 157 5.78 7.71 6.95
N TYR A 158 6.28 6.66 6.30
CA TYR A 158 5.99 6.32 4.89
C TYR A 158 4.83 5.33 4.73
N GLN A 159 4.10 5.03 5.80
CA GLN A 159 2.88 4.22 5.70
C GLN A 159 1.73 5.07 5.14
N GLY A 160 0.87 4.45 4.32
CA GLY A 160 -0.19 5.18 3.62
C GLY A 160 -1.12 6.00 4.52
N TYR A 161 -1.51 5.49 5.70
CA TYR A 161 -2.30 6.27 6.67
C TYR A 161 -1.53 7.49 7.19
N THR A 162 -0.28 7.28 7.61
CA THR A 162 0.58 8.36 8.14
C THR A 162 0.84 9.42 7.07
N LEU A 163 1.09 9.02 5.81
CA LEU A 163 1.24 9.95 4.69
C LEU A 163 -0.04 10.76 4.46
N ALA A 164 -1.20 10.11 4.46
CA ALA A 164 -2.48 10.79 4.29
C ALA A 164 -2.73 11.83 5.40
N GLN A 165 -2.36 11.50 6.64
CA GLN A 165 -2.57 12.35 7.81
C GLN A 165 -1.52 13.47 7.96
N CYS A 166 -0.24 13.16 7.73
CA CYS A 166 0.89 14.02 8.10
C CYS A 166 1.58 14.67 6.90
N GLY A 167 1.30 14.22 5.68
CA GLY A 167 1.97 14.68 4.48
C GLY A 167 3.32 13.99 4.24
N ILE A 168 4.13 14.58 3.36
CA ILE A 168 5.46 14.07 3.04
C ILE A 168 6.36 14.21 4.28
N PRO A 169 7.05 13.14 4.73
CA PRO A 169 7.97 13.22 5.85
C PRO A 169 9.05 14.27 5.60
N LYS A 170 9.34 15.08 6.62
CA LYS A 170 10.44 16.04 6.62
C LYS A 170 11.55 15.48 7.51
N ASP A 171 12.79 15.67 7.09
CA ASP A 171 13.97 15.45 7.93
C ASP A 171 14.15 16.59 8.94
#